data_AF-A0A968YJE3-F1
#
_entry.id   AF-A0A968YJE3-F1
#
_cell.length_a   1.000
_cell.length_b   1.000
_cell.length_c   1.000
_cell.angle_alpha   90.00
_cell.angle_beta   90.00
_cell.angle_gamma   90.00
#
_symmetry.space_group_name_H-M   'P 1'
#
loop_
_entity.id
_entity.type
_entity.pdbx_description
1 polymer ?
#
loop_
_entity_poly.entity_id
_entity_poly.type
_entity_poly.pdbx_seq_one_letter_code
_entity_poly.pdbx_strand_id
1 'polypeptide(L)'
;MRPRQEITDMFSTFAQLEAGRFSKWLTDPKLYRSIQNHLERSSSALKSENFWALYWYKQWRSGFNNLARMHLLAYLQEPCYWVASKTVDKFTLSQYGLADYFQMAIAEVETILKDFNPEKCSSLKAYAIMAMPSRLRDILRQRKEADLCTNWALLRKVSKKLLLEALSEAGLSQSAIAQYRLAWTCFKQLYIQKQPGATSQLPEPNRQLWEAIANLYNHQRLSQLTQPTLACNAQTIEQWLTQTALYVRAYLFPPVKSLNTFKQDDDTTVTFDLPDPSSDSPMANMIAEEDVQNRQNQISQMSAVLLKALHTLDVQSQKVLKLYYQQGLTQQQIMQQLQMSQSTVSRKLVKGRESILAALVKWSQDLNISVNSNQIKDMSLALEEWLSNQYGEYNMIM
;
A
#
# COMPACT_ATOMS: atom_id res chain seq x y z
N MET A 1 18.43 17.07 14.14
CA MET A 1 18.53 15.60 14.02
C MET A 1 19.88 15.25 13.46
N ARG A 2 20.63 14.30 14.06
CA ARG A 2 21.92 13.84 13.51
C ARG A 2 21.65 12.81 12.40
N PRO A 3 22.28 12.93 11.22
CA PRO A 3 22.09 11.97 10.13
C PRO A 3 22.71 10.62 10.51
N ARG A 4 22.05 9.53 10.11
CA ARG A 4 22.53 8.16 10.27
C ARG A 4 23.57 7.89 9.19
N GLN A 5 24.62 7.16 9.55
CA GLN A 5 25.72 6.83 8.63
C GLN A 5 25.73 5.34 8.29
N GLU A 6 25.38 4.50 9.25
CA GLU A 6 25.35 3.05 9.06
C GLU A 6 24.07 2.60 8.36
N ILE A 7 24.21 1.66 7.42
CA ILE A 7 23.07 1.07 6.70
C ILE A 7 22.09 0.42 7.68
N THR A 8 22.61 -0.24 8.71
CA THR A 8 21.77 -0.86 9.75
C THR A 8 20.83 0.17 10.37
N ASP A 9 21.35 1.34 10.73
CA ASP A 9 20.58 2.39 11.39
C ASP A 9 19.58 3.01 10.41
N MET A 10 20.03 3.28 9.18
CA MET A 10 19.18 3.87 8.15
C MET A 10 17.91 3.06 7.91
N PHE A 11 18.00 1.72 7.90
CA PHE A 11 16.87 0.85 7.59
C PHE A 11 16.18 0.24 8.81
N SER A 12 16.60 0.56 10.04
CA SER A 12 16.00 -0.02 11.25
C SER A 12 15.58 0.97 12.33
N THR A 13 15.90 2.26 12.19
CA THR A 13 15.56 3.23 13.24
C THR A 13 14.46 4.22 12.84
N PHE A 14 13.69 4.65 13.84
CA PHE A 14 12.65 5.68 13.72
C PHE A 14 12.98 6.90 14.58
N ALA A 15 12.62 8.10 14.10
CA ALA A 15 12.88 9.33 14.84
C ALA A 15 11.84 9.50 15.95
N GLN A 16 12.30 9.62 17.19
CA GLN A 16 11.45 10.02 18.31
C GLN A 16 11.48 11.54 18.46
N LEU A 17 10.31 12.16 18.53
CA LEU A 17 10.17 13.57 18.83
C LEU A 17 9.61 13.75 20.24
N GLU A 18 10.24 14.63 21.01
CA GLU A 18 9.81 15.04 22.36
C GLU A 18 9.65 16.55 22.37
N ALA A 19 8.55 17.05 22.95
CA ALA A 19 8.19 18.47 22.95
C ALA A 19 8.31 19.14 21.55
N GLY A 20 7.94 18.40 20.50
CA GLY A 20 7.96 18.88 19.12
C GLY A 20 9.36 18.99 18.49
N ARG A 21 10.41 18.42 19.10
CA ARG A 21 11.77 18.41 18.55
C ARG A 21 12.34 17.00 18.52
N PHE A 22 13.29 16.76 17.62
CA PHE A 22 14.02 15.49 17.59
C PHE A 22 14.73 15.22 18.92
N SER A 23 14.49 14.06 19.50
CA SER A 23 15.14 13.58 20.73
C SER A 23 16.22 12.54 20.39
N LYS A 24 15.82 11.38 19.86
CA LYS A 24 16.72 10.27 19.55
C LYS A 24 16.21 9.35 18.44
N TRP A 25 17.08 8.47 17.97
CA TRP A 25 16.73 7.36 17.10
C TRP A 25 16.35 6.14 17.94
N LEU A 26 15.17 5.58 17.70
CA LEU A 26 14.73 4.33 18.29
C LEU A 26 14.98 3.19 17.31
N THR A 27 15.68 2.15 17.74
CA THR A 27 15.97 0.98 16.89
C THR A 27 14.84 -0.02 17.00
N ASP A 28 14.30 -0.44 15.86
CA ASP A 28 13.40 -1.58 15.76
C ASP A 28 14.24 -2.87 15.70
N PRO A 29 14.15 -3.77 16.71
CA PRO A 29 14.98 -4.97 16.76
C PRO A 29 14.76 -5.93 15.60
N LYS A 30 13.54 -5.98 15.05
CA LYS A 30 13.15 -6.88 13.96
C LYS A 30 13.76 -6.39 12.65
N LEU A 31 13.65 -5.09 12.38
CA LEU A 31 14.32 -4.48 11.23
C LEU A 31 15.84 -4.57 11.35
N TYR A 32 16.40 -4.33 12.53
CA TYR A 32 17.85 -4.39 12.76
C TYR A 32 18.40 -5.78 12.44
N ARG A 33 17.81 -6.84 13.01
CA ARG A 33 18.19 -8.23 12.72
C ARG A 33 18.01 -8.57 11.24
N SER A 34 16.92 -8.11 10.62
CA SER A 34 16.65 -8.34 9.20
C SER A 34 17.77 -7.76 8.32
N ILE A 35 18.07 -6.47 8.46
CA ILE A 35 19.09 -5.82 7.62
C ILE A 35 20.49 -6.37 7.92
N GLN A 36 20.79 -6.68 9.18
CA GLN A 36 22.06 -7.28 9.57
C GLN A 36 22.26 -8.67 8.93
N ASN A 37 21.26 -9.54 8.98
CA ASN A 37 21.31 -10.86 8.34
C ASN A 37 21.53 -10.75 6.83
N HIS A 38 20.92 -9.76 6.18
CA HIS A 38 21.12 -9.52 4.75
C HIS A 38 22.53 -8.99 4.45
N LEU A 39 23.06 -8.12 5.30
CA LEU A 39 24.41 -7.59 5.18
C LEU A 39 25.48 -8.68 5.36
N GLU A 40 25.32 -9.56 6.36
CA GLU A 40 26.24 -10.67 6.64
C GLU A 40 26.29 -11.71 5.51
N ARG A 41 25.17 -11.90 4.80
CA ARG A 41 25.07 -12.81 3.64
C ARG A 41 25.51 -12.17 2.32
N SER A 42 25.72 -10.86 2.30
CA SER A 42 26.09 -10.10 1.10
C SER A 42 27.59 -9.85 1.02
N SER A 43 28.15 -9.90 -0.19
CA SER A 43 29.57 -9.56 -0.40
C SER A 43 29.83 -8.08 -0.06
N SER A 44 31.04 -7.77 0.40
CA SER A 44 31.43 -6.42 0.88
C SER A 44 31.21 -5.29 -0.13
N ALA A 45 31.12 -5.61 -1.43
CA ALA A 45 30.82 -4.68 -2.52
C ALA A 45 29.33 -4.21 -2.56
N LEU A 46 28.43 -4.85 -1.80
CA LEU A 46 26.98 -4.55 -1.77
C LEU A 46 26.57 -3.63 -0.60
N LYS A 47 27.52 -3.01 0.10
CA LYS A 47 27.27 -2.05 1.19
C LYS A 47 26.90 -0.65 0.71
N SER A 48 26.18 -0.53 -0.41
CA SER A 48 25.70 0.76 -0.91
C SER A 48 24.30 1.06 -0.39
N GLU A 49 24.10 2.23 0.20
CA GLU A 49 22.80 2.73 0.66
C GLU A 49 21.74 2.65 -0.47
N ASN A 50 22.11 3.11 -1.66
CA ASN A 50 21.21 3.12 -2.82
C ASN A 50 20.82 1.70 -3.26
N PHE A 51 21.73 0.74 -3.14
CA PHE A 51 21.43 -0.65 -3.45
C PHE A 51 20.32 -1.19 -2.53
N TRP A 52 20.46 -1.00 -1.21
CA TRP A 52 19.47 -1.46 -0.23
C TRP A 52 18.12 -0.74 -0.38
N ALA A 53 18.13 0.56 -0.66
CA ALA A 53 16.90 1.30 -0.95
C ALA A 53 16.15 0.71 -2.15
N LEU A 54 16.87 0.38 -3.24
CA LEU A 54 16.28 -0.24 -4.43
C LEU A 54 15.86 -1.68 -4.20
N TYR A 55 16.62 -2.46 -3.41
CA TYR A 55 16.28 -3.82 -3.04
C TYR A 55 14.93 -3.87 -2.30
N TRP A 56 14.79 -3.08 -1.22
CA TRP A 56 13.55 -3.02 -0.47
C TRP A 56 12.41 -2.42 -1.28
N TYR A 57 12.68 -1.44 -2.13
CA TYR A 57 11.68 -0.90 -3.06
C TYR A 57 11.11 -1.96 -4.01
N LYS A 58 11.97 -2.77 -4.64
CA LYS A 58 11.53 -3.88 -5.51
C LYS A 58 10.71 -4.91 -4.74
N GLN A 59 11.16 -5.26 -3.54
CA GLN A 59 10.47 -6.22 -2.68
C GLN A 59 9.13 -5.70 -2.14
N TRP A 60 9.01 -4.39 -1.93
CA TRP A 60 7.74 -3.76 -1.57
C TRP A 60 6.76 -3.77 -2.76
N ARG A 61 7.25 -3.48 -3.97
CA ARG A 61 6.42 -3.45 -5.19
C ARG A 61 5.87 -4.82 -5.60
N SER A 62 6.50 -5.92 -5.19
CA SER A 62 5.99 -7.28 -5.43
C SER A 62 4.76 -7.65 -4.58
N GLY A 63 4.35 -6.80 -3.64
CA GLY A 63 3.00 -6.80 -3.05
C GLY A 63 2.80 -7.57 -1.75
N PHE A 64 3.81 -8.29 -1.24
CA PHE A 64 3.62 -9.21 -0.09
C PHE A 64 4.59 -9.02 1.08
N ASN A 65 5.36 -7.93 1.12
CA ASN A 65 6.40 -7.76 2.13
C ASN A 65 6.22 -6.51 2.99
N ASN A 66 5.50 -6.67 4.12
CA ASN A 66 5.36 -5.63 5.14
C ASN A 66 6.73 -5.22 5.74
N LEU A 67 7.70 -6.13 5.79
CA LEU A 67 9.06 -5.84 6.27
C LEU A 67 9.77 -4.84 5.34
N ALA A 68 9.64 -5.03 4.02
CA ALA A 68 10.19 -4.11 3.03
C ALA A 68 9.59 -2.71 3.16
N ARG A 69 8.27 -2.64 3.39
CA ARG A 69 7.56 -1.38 3.69
C ARG A 69 8.16 -0.69 4.92
N MET A 70 8.33 -1.42 6.02
CA MET A 70 8.89 -0.88 7.27
C MET A 70 10.35 -0.41 7.12
N HIS A 71 11.18 -1.16 6.39
CA HIS A 71 12.55 -0.73 6.06
C HIS A 71 12.58 0.58 5.28
N LEU A 72 11.69 0.75 4.29
CA LEU A 72 11.58 1.99 3.52
C LEU A 72 11.05 3.17 4.36
N LEU A 73 10.11 2.91 5.27
CA LEU A 73 9.62 3.91 6.22
C LEU A 73 10.73 4.38 7.17
N ALA A 74 11.53 3.45 7.72
CA ALA A 74 12.69 3.76 8.54
C ALA A 74 13.73 4.57 7.75
N TYR A 75 13.99 4.16 6.51
CA TYR A 75 14.94 4.84 5.60
C TYR A 75 14.56 6.29 5.31
N LEU A 76 13.26 6.55 5.07
CA LEU A 76 12.75 7.86 4.70
C LEU A 76 12.46 8.80 5.87
N GLN A 77 12.67 8.38 7.13
CA GLN A 77 12.54 9.24 8.31
C GLN A 77 13.34 10.54 8.17
N GLU A 78 14.57 10.46 7.67
CA GLU A 78 15.43 11.63 7.55
C GLU A 78 14.92 12.67 6.54
N PRO A 79 14.65 12.29 5.26
CA PRO A 79 13.96 13.16 4.31
C PRO A 79 12.68 13.78 4.89
N CYS A 80 11.84 12.99 5.54
CA CYS A 80 10.58 13.47 6.14
C CYS A 80 10.85 14.56 7.18
N TYR A 81 11.78 14.33 8.10
CA TYR A 81 12.11 15.29 9.17
C TYR A 81 12.67 16.60 8.61
N TRP A 82 13.62 16.53 7.69
CA TRP A 82 14.26 17.74 7.16
C TRP A 82 13.32 18.55 6.28
N VAL A 83 12.46 17.89 5.50
CA VAL A 83 11.41 18.59 4.74
C VAL A 83 10.41 19.23 5.68
N ALA A 84 9.98 18.53 6.74
CA ALA A 84 9.09 19.08 7.76
C ALA A 84 9.69 20.31 8.45
N SER A 85 10.94 20.23 8.91
CA SER A 85 11.67 21.34 9.52
C SER A 85 11.73 22.56 8.60
N LYS A 86 12.14 22.37 7.34
CA LYS A 86 12.17 23.46 6.35
C LYS A 86 10.79 24.04 6.03
N THR A 87 9.74 23.26 6.23
CA THR A 87 8.36 23.69 5.97
C THR A 87 7.86 24.54 7.13
N VAL A 88 8.10 24.13 8.37
CA VAL A 88 7.77 24.92 9.57
C VAL A 88 8.37 26.31 9.51
N ASP A 89 9.66 26.41 9.17
CA ASP A 89 10.38 27.70 9.11
C ASP A 89 9.75 28.68 8.10
N LYS A 90 9.09 28.16 7.06
CA LYS A 90 8.42 28.96 6.02
C LYS A 90 6.99 29.36 6.39
N PHE A 91 6.36 28.66 7.33
CA PHE A 91 4.96 28.85 7.72
C PHE A 91 4.88 29.18 9.21
N THR A 92 5.37 30.37 9.60
CA THR A 92 5.42 30.87 10.98
C THR A 92 4.06 31.17 11.63
N LEU A 93 2.98 31.19 10.84
CA LEU A 93 1.60 31.47 11.29
C LEU A 93 0.73 30.19 11.41
N SER A 94 1.36 29.03 11.38
CA SER A 94 0.69 27.73 11.37
C SER A 94 0.31 27.26 12.78
N GLN A 95 -0.88 26.68 12.95
CA GLN A 95 -1.27 25.94 14.15
C GLN A 95 -0.48 24.63 14.32
N TYR A 96 0.30 24.24 13.30
CA TYR A 96 1.03 22.98 13.23
C TYR A 96 2.49 23.19 13.63
N GLY A 97 2.97 22.35 14.55
CA GLY A 97 4.38 22.26 14.93
C GLY A 97 5.16 21.30 14.03
N LEU A 98 6.47 21.20 14.28
CA LEU A 98 7.36 20.28 13.55
C LEU A 98 6.88 18.83 13.59
N ALA A 99 6.37 18.37 14.73
CA ALA A 99 5.84 17.02 14.85
C ALA A 99 4.68 16.76 13.88
N ASP A 100 3.77 17.72 13.71
CA ASP A 100 2.62 17.58 12.81
C ASP A 100 3.08 17.48 11.35
N TYR A 101 3.96 18.39 10.92
CA TYR A 101 4.53 18.33 9.57
C TYR A 101 5.33 17.06 9.32
N PHE A 102 6.01 16.55 10.35
CA PHE A 102 6.75 15.31 10.27
C PHE A 102 5.82 14.11 10.08
N GLN A 103 4.73 14.03 10.85
CA GLN A 103 3.72 12.98 10.68
C GLN A 103 3.01 13.07 9.33
N MET A 104 2.70 14.28 8.87
CA MET A 104 2.15 14.51 7.53
C MET A 104 3.10 14.00 6.44
N ALA A 105 4.41 14.23 6.58
CA ALA A 105 5.40 13.73 5.63
C ALA A 105 5.50 12.19 5.66
N ILE A 106 5.46 11.58 6.86
CA ILE A 106 5.48 10.12 7.01
C ILE A 106 4.25 9.48 6.33
N ALA A 107 3.06 10.06 6.48
CA ALA A 107 1.83 9.56 5.86
C ALA A 107 1.91 9.53 4.32
N GLU A 108 2.67 10.45 3.72
CA GLU A 108 2.86 10.53 2.27
C GLU A 108 3.96 9.62 1.71
N VAL A 109 4.71 8.92 2.56
CA VAL A 109 5.80 8.03 2.11
C VAL A 109 5.30 7.00 1.12
N GLU A 110 4.15 6.36 1.37
CA GLU A 110 3.62 5.36 0.44
C GLU A 110 3.26 5.96 -0.92
N THR A 111 2.68 7.16 -0.95
CA THR A 111 2.39 7.88 -2.19
C THR A 111 3.68 8.16 -2.95
N ILE A 112 4.73 8.62 -2.26
CA ILE A 112 6.05 8.87 -2.84
C ILE A 112 6.66 7.58 -3.39
N LEU A 113 6.55 6.46 -2.69
CA LEU A 113 7.04 5.17 -3.18
C LEU A 113 6.28 4.73 -4.45
N LYS A 114 4.96 4.93 -4.51
CA LYS A 114 4.15 4.61 -5.70
C LYS A 114 4.59 5.41 -6.92
N ASP A 115 4.92 6.69 -6.74
CA ASP A 115 5.29 7.60 -7.82
C ASP A 115 6.80 7.55 -8.18
N PHE A 116 7.62 6.92 -7.35
CA PHE A 116 9.07 6.83 -7.56
C PHE A 116 9.41 5.96 -8.78
N ASN A 117 10.30 6.47 -9.65
CA ASN A 117 10.87 5.71 -10.76
C ASN A 117 12.41 5.64 -10.64
N PRO A 118 12.99 4.46 -10.36
CA PRO A 118 14.44 4.25 -10.27
C PRO A 118 15.24 4.62 -11.53
N GLU A 119 14.64 4.61 -12.72
CA GLU A 119 15.35 4.93 -13.98
C GLU A 119 15.54 6.44 -14.17
N LYS A 120 14.71 7.25 -13.52
CA LYS A 120 14.68 8.72 -13.69
C LYS A 120 15.33 9.47 -12.53
N CYS A 121 15.68 8.79 -11.45
CA CYS A 121 16.23 9.39 -10.24
C CYS A 121 17.34 8.52 -9.67
N SER A 122 18.47 9.16 -9.32
CA SER A 122 19.67 8.49 -8.83
C SER A 122 19.54 7.90 -7.43
N SER A 123 18.63 8.43 -6.60
CA SER A 123 18.35 7.88 -5.26
C SER A 123 16.92 8.16 -4.82
N LEU A 124 16.38 7.25 -4.00
CA LEU A 124 15.06 7.40 -3.41
C LEU A 124 15.00 8.57 -2.41
N LYS A 125 16.08 8.82 -1.63
CA LYS A 125 16.15 9.98 -0.72
C LYS A 125 16.07 11.30 -1.48
N ALA A 126 16.82 11.44 -2.58
CA ALA A 126 16.77 12.67 -3.38
C ALA A 126 15.37 12.91 -3.96
N TYR A 127 14.74 11.86 -4.49
CA TYR A 127 13.37 11.95 -4.99
C TYR A 127 12.39 12.38 -3.88
N ALA A 128 12.45 11.75 -2.71
CA ALA A 128 11.60 12.10 -1.58
C ALA A 128 11.80 13.57 -1.15
N ILE A 129 13.05 14.06 -1.07
CA ILE A 129 13.34 15.47 -0.74
C ILE A 129 12.74 16.43 -1.77
N MET A 130 12.71 16.07 -3.05
CA MET A 130 12.13 16.91 -4.11
C MET A 130 10.59 16.86 -4.13
N ALA A 131 9.98 15.70 -3.94
CA ALA A 131 8.54 15.48 -4.09
C ALA A 131 7.75 15.85 -2.82
N MET A 132 8.29 15.59 -1.63
CA MET A 132 7.60 15.79 -0.36
C MET A 132 7.13 17.25 -0.12
N PRO A 133 7.89 18.31 -0.47
CA PRO A 133 7.45 19.68 -0.26
C PRO A 133 6.19 20.09 -1.04
N SER A 134 5.98 19.56 -2.25
CA SER A 134 4.75 19.84 -3.01
C SER A 134 3.56 19.10 -2.41
N ARG A 135 3.75 17.84 -1.99
CA ARG A 135 2.73 17.05 -1.27
C ARG A 135 2.27 17.74 0.01
N LEU A 136 3.21 18.17 0.87
CA LEU A 136 2.87 18.90 2.09
C LEU A 136 2.12 20.21 1.79
N ARG A 137 2.53 20.95 0.76
CA ARG A 137 1.84 22.18 0.34
C ARG A 137 0.43 21.91 -0.17
N ASP A 138 0.24 20.83 -0.91
CA ASP A 138 -1.08 20.43 -1.39
C ASP A 138 -1.99 20.03 -0.22
N ILE A 139 -1.50 19.28 0.76
CA ILE A 139 -2.26 18.94 1.98
C ILE A 139 -2.62 20.20 2.77
N LEU A 140 -1.65 21.10 2.98
CA LEU A 140 -1.89 22.36 3.67
C LEU A 140 -2.88 23.25 2.92
N ARG A 141 -2.79 23.30 1.58
CA ARG A 141 -3.74 24.04 0.75
C ARG A 141 -5.13 23.44 0.89
N GLN A 142 -5.26 22.12 0.81
CA GLN A 142 -6.56 21.45 0.97
C GLN A 142 -7.17 21.69 2.36
N ARG A 143 -6.36 21.61 3.42
CA ARG A 143 -6.76 21.92 4.81
C ARG A 143 -7.19 23.38 4.97
N LYS A 144 -6.33 24.32 4.55
CA LYS A 144 -6.62 25.76 4.62
C LYS A 144 -7.83 26.13 3.76
N GLU A 145 -7.97 25.53 2.58
CA GLU A 145 -9.18 25.70 1.78
C GLU A 145 -10.40 25.20 2.52
N ALA A 146 -10.37 24.02 3.14
CA ALA A 146 -11.53 23.52 3.87
C ALA A 146 -11.88 24.31 5.14
N ASP A 147 -10.87 24.86 5.82
CA ASP A 147 -11.05 25.72 7.00
C ASP A 147 -11.63 27.10 6.62
N LEU A 148 -11.22 27.65 5.47
CA LEU A 148 -11.73 28.94 4.96
C LEU A 148 -13.05 28.82 4.18
N CYS A 149 -13.40 27.62 3.72
CA CYS A 149 -14.56 27.38 2.90
C CYS A 149 -15.82 27.25 3.76
N THR A 150 -16.82 28.11 3.52
CA THR A 150 -18.14 27.94 4.13
C THR A 150 -18.74 26.58 3.74
N ASN A 151 -19.68 26.06 4.55
CA ASN A 151 -20.34 24.77 4.30
C ASN A 151 -20.81 24.64 2.83
N TRP A 152 -21.36 25.73 2.31
CA TRP A 152 -21.96 25.83 0.99
C TRP A 152 -20.93 25.84 -0.14
N ALA A 153 -19.84 26.59 0.06
CA ALA A 153 -18.71 26.60 -0.85
C ALA A 153 -18.03 25.22 -0.92
N LEU A 154 -17.97 24.50 0.20
CA LEU A 154 -17.42 23.15 0.29
C LEU A 154 -18.28 22.17 -0.50
N LEU A 155 -19.59 22.16 -0.25
CA LEU A 155 -20.53 21.30 -0.97
C LEU A 155 -20.51 21.51 -2.48
N ARG A 156 -20.22 22.73 -2.96
CA ARG A 156 -20.10 23.01 -4.41
C ARG A 156 -18.85 22.36 -5.02
N LYS A 157 -17.72 22.37 -4.30
CA LYS A 157 -16.42 21.86 -4.76
C LYS A 157 -16.30 20.33 -4.70
N VAL A 158 -17.03 19.70 -3.79
CA VAL A 158 -16.96 18.25 -3.54
C VAL A 158 -17.40 17.46 -4.78
N SER A 159 -16.67 16.36 -5.07
CA SER A 159 -17.05 15.44 -6.14
C SER A 159 -18.16 14.49 -5.66
N LYS A 160 -18.92 13.92 -6.61
CA LYS A 160 -19.97 12.94 -6.29
C LYS A 160 -19.40 11.70 -5.57
N LYS A 161 -18.19 11.27 -5.95
CA LYS A 161 -17.51 10.13 -5.34
C LYS A 161 -17.19 10.41 -3.87
N LEU A 162 -16.52 11.53 -3.61
CA LEU A 162 -16.13 11.96 -2.27
C LEU A 162 -17.34 12.13 -1.34
N LEU A 163 -18.44 12.70 -1.85
CA LEU A 163 -19.69 12.83 -1.09
C LEU A 163 -20.24 11.46 -0.64
N LEU A 164 -20.28 10.49 -1.55
CA LEU A 164 -20.82 9.16 -1.24
C LEU A 164 -19.94 8.42 -0.24
N GLU A 165 -18.62 8.52 -0.36
CA GLU A 165 -17.67 7.96 0.61
C GLU A 165 -17.87 8.58 1.99
N ALA A 166 -17.94 9.92 2.08
CA ALA A 166 -18.15 10.62 3.35
C ALA A 166 -19.48 10.25 4.03
N LEU A 167 -20.56 10.11 3.26
CA LEU A 167 -21.86 9.70 3.80
C LEU A 167 -21.89 8.23 4.23
N SER A 168 -21.18 7.36 3.51
CA SER A 168 -21.04 5.94 3.86
C SER A 168 -20.24 5.77 5.15
N GLU A 169 -19.12 6.49 5.28
CA GLU A 169 -18.27 6.46 6.48
C GLU A 169 -19.00 7.00 7.72
N ALA A 170 -19.91 7.96 7.53
CA ALA A 170 -20.78 8.47 8.58
C ALA A 170 -21.84 7.47 9.06
N GLY A 171 -21.92 6.27 8.47
CA GLY A 171 -22.84 5.20 8.89
C GLY A 171 -24.30 5.39 8.43
N LEU A 172 -24.55 6.22 7.40
CA LEU A 172 -25.89 6.41 6.86
C LEU A 172 -26.36 5.18 6.06
N SER A 173 -27.66 4.88 6.14
CA SER A 173 -28.26 3.82 5.33
C SER A 173 -28.30 4.19 3.85
N GLN A 174 -28.32 3.19 2.95
CA GLN A 174 -28.32 3.43 1.51
C GLN A 174 -29.49 4.29 1.02
N SER A 175 -30.65 4.18 1.67
CA SER A 175 -31.83 5.02 1.39
C SER A 175 -31.61 6.48 1.82
N ALA A 176 -31.00 6.72 2.98
CA ALA A 176 -30.63 8.05 3.44
C ALA A 176 -29.55 8.68 2.54
N ILE A 177 -28.53 7.91 2.14
CA ILE A 177 -27.49 8.36 1.20
C ILE A 177 -28.11 8.83 -0.12
N ALA A 178 -29.10 8.09 -0.65
CA ALA A 178 -29.80 8.49 -1.87
C ALA A 178 -30.56 9.83 -1.71
N GLN A 179 -31.22 10.05 -0.57
CA GLN A 179 -31.92 11.29 -0.25
C GLN A 179 -30.96 12.48 -0.13
N TYR A 180 -29.85 12.31 0.60
CA TYR A 180 -28.83 13.33 0.79
C TYR A 180 -28.14 13.69 -0.53
N ARG A 181 -27.83 12.68 -1.35
CA ARG A 181 -27.28 12.89 -2.70
C ARG A 181 -28.25 13.67 -3.59
N LEU A 182 -29.54 13.37 -3.55
CA LEU A 182 -30.53 14.09 -4.34
C LEU A 182 -30.63 15.55 -3.89
N ALA A 183 -30.75 15.81 -2.58
CA ALA A 183 -30.75 17.16 -2.02
C ALA A 183 -29.51 17.97 -2.43
N TRP A 184 -28.33 17.36 -2.38
CA TRP A 184 -27.09 17.97 -2.84
C TRP A 184 -27.07 18.25 -4.36
N THR A 185 -27.69 17.38 -5.15
CA THR A 185 -27.81 17.58 -6.61
C THR A 185 -28.72 18.76 -6.91
N CYS A 186 -29.88 18.87 -6.25
CA CYS A 186 -30.78 20.02 -6.35
C CYS A 186 -30.08 21.31 -5.92
N PHE A 187 -29.30 21.27 -4.82
CA PHE A 187 -28.48 22.39 -4.37
C PHE A 187 -27.47 22.83 -5.44
N LYS A 188 -26.69 21.92 -6.03
CA LYS A 188 -25.72 22.30 -7.06
C LYS A 188 -26.36 22.85 -8.34
N GLN A 189 -27.59 22.44 -8.66
CA GLN A 189 -28.32 22.95 -9.82
C GLN A 189 -28.78 24.39 -9.61
N LEU A 190 -29.23 24.74 -8.41
CA LEU A 190 -29.81 26.06 -8.11
C LEU A 190 -28.81 27.06 -7.52
N TYR A 191 -27.78 26.58 -6.82
CA TYR A 191 -26.74 27.40 -6.20
C TYR A 191 -25.63 27.77 -7.19
N ILE A 192 -26.00 28.57 -8.20
CA ILE A 192 -25.08 29.12 -9.20
C ILE A 192 -24.91 30.62 -8.93
N GLN A 193 -23.76 31.05 -8.42
CA GLN A 193 -23.47 32.49 -8.38
C GLN A 193 -22.92 32.96 -9.73
N LYS A 194 -23.69 33.84 -10.37
CA LYS A 194 -23.19 34.86 -11.30
C LYS A 194 -22.63 36.00 -10.45
N GLN A 195 -21.31 36.08 -10.23
CA GLN A 195 -20.67 37.36 -9.90
C GLN A 195 -19.29 37.49 -10.58
N PRO A 196 -18.97 38.68 -11.14
CA PRO A 196 -17.67 39.00 -11.71
C PRO A 196 -16.74 39.53 -10.61
N GLY A 197 -15.86 38.69 -10.07
CA GLY A 197 -14.86 39.12 -9.10
C GLY A 197 -14.47 38.01 -8.13
N ALA A 198 -13.22 37.55 -8.21
CA ALA A 198 -12.76 36.26 -7.70
C ALA A 198 -12.48 36.18 -6.18
N THR A 199 -13.01 37.07 -5.33
CA THR A 199 -12.50 37.18 -3.95
C THR A 199 -13.51 37.44 -2.82
N SER A 200 -14.82 37.47 -3.05
CA SER A 200 -15.78 37.55 -1.92
C SER A 200 -16.28 36.16 -1.49
N GLN A 201 -16.33 35.92 -0.18
CA GLN A 201 -16.88 34.69 0.41
C GLN A 201 -18.30 34.44 -0.12
N LEU A 202 -18.59 33.22 -0.56
CA LEU A 202 -19.91 32.85 -1.08
C LEU A 202 -20.98 33.09 0.00
N PRO A 203 -21.97 33.98 -0.21
CA PRO A 203 -23.04 34.21 0.76
C PRO A 203 -23.85 32.95 1.05
N GLU A 204 -24.33 32.88 2.28
CA GLU A 204 -25.27 31.88 2.75
C GLU A 204 -26.54 31.84 1.87
N PRO A 205 -27.09 30.64 1.56
CA PRO A 205 -28.35 30.53 0.84
C PRO A 205 -29.47 31.28 1.56
N ASN A 206 -30.17 32.16 0.84
CA ASN A 206 -31.31 32.85 1.41
C ASN A 206 -32.53 31.90 1.51
N ARG A 207 -33.52 32.29 2.32
CA ARG A 207 -34.74 31.50 2.55
C ARG A 207 -35.49 31.13 1.25
N GLN A 208 -35.52 32.05 0.29
CA GLN A 208 -36.16 31.83 -1.02
C GLN A 208 -35.45 30.73 -1.83
N LEU A 209 -34.12 30.67 -1.78
CA LEU A 209 -33.34 29.63 -2.42
C LEU A 209 -33.56 28.27 -1.74
N TRP A 210 -33.67 28.23 -0.41
CA TRP A 210 -34.00 26.98 0.30
C TRP A 210 -35.37 26.44 -0.09
N GLU A 211 -36.37 27.31 -0.22
CA GLU A 211 -37.70 26.94 -0.72
C GLU A 211 -37.64 26.43 -2.16
N ALA A 212 -36.87 27.07 -3.03
CA ALA A 212 -36.67 26.61 -4.41
C ALA A 212 -35.99 25.23 -4.48
N ILE A 213 -34.99 24.97 -3.63
CA ILE A 213 -34.31 23.66 -3.54
C ILE A 213 -35.28 22.60 -3.02
N ALA A 214 -36.08 22.89 -1.99
CA ALA A 214 -37.07 21.96 -1.46
C ALA A 214 -38.13 21.61 -2.50
N ASN A 215 -38.61 22.59 -3.27
CA ASN A 215 -39.56 22.36 -4.36
C ASN A 215 -38.97 21.47 -5.47
N LEU A 216 -37.73 21.74 -5.87
CA LEU A 216 -37.03 20.93 -6.87
C LEU A 216 -36.80 19.50 -6.38
N TYR A 217 -36.41 19.34 -5.11
CA TYR A 217 -36.26 18.03 -4.47
C TYR A 217 -37.59 17.27 -4.45
N ASN A 218 -38.67 17.92 -4.03
CA ASN A 218 -39.99 17.30 -3.93
C ASN A 218 -40.57 16.88 -5.29
N HIS A 219 -40.15 17.54 -6.36
CA HIS A 219 -40.47 17.15 -7.73
C HIS A 219 -39.60 15.97 -8.20
N GLN A 220 -38.28 16.03 -7.99
CA GLN A 220 -37.35 15.01 -8.47
C GLN A 220 -37.36 13.71 -7.66
N ARG A 221 -37.76 13.74 -6.39
CA ARG A 221 -37.84 12.53 -5.54
C ARG A 221 -38.77 11.46 -6.12
N LEU A 222 -39.85 11.86 -6.80
CA LEU A 222 -40.85 10.96 -7.35
C LEU A 222 -40.29 10.12 -8.51
N SER A 223 -39.26 10.60 -9.20
CA SER A 223 -38.63 9.90 -10.33
C SER A 223 -37.26 9.30 -10.01
N GLN A 224 -36.54 9.85 -9.02
CA GLN A 224 -35.17 9.45 -8.72
C GLN A 224 -34.99 8.59 -7.46
N LEU A 225 -35.99 8.52 -6.57
CA LEU A 225 -35.93 7.66 -5.38
C LEU A 225 -36.83 6.43 -5.55
N THR A 226 -36.28 5.27 -5.22
CA THR A 226 -36.97 3.97 -5.33
C THR A 226 -38.00 3.73 -4.22
N GLN A 227 -37.93 4.52 -3.13
CA GLN A 227 -38.85 4.44 -2.00
C GLN A 227 -39.67 5.72 -1.87
N PRO A 228 -40.99 5.64 -1.59
CA PRO A 228 -41.82 6.81 -1.37
C PRO A 228 -41.39 7.52 -0.09
N THR A 229 -40.72 8.66 -0.24
CA THR A 229 -40.32 9.52 0.87
C THR A 229 -41.35 10.62 1.12
N LEU A 230 -41.43 11.12 2.35
CA LEU A 230 -42.29 12.25 2.71
C LEU A 230 -41.77 13.56 2.10
N ALA A 231 -42.68 14.52 1.90
CA ALA A 231 -42.33 15.81 1.31
C ALA A 231 -41.45 16.56 2.31
N CYS A 232 -40.34 17.11 1.82
CA CYS A 232 -39.39 17.82 2.65
C CYS A 232 -39.66 19.33 2.54
N ASN A 233 -39.52 20.03 3.67
CA ASN A 233 -39.58 21.49 3.69
C ASN A 233 -38.17 22.09 3.56
N ALA A 234 -38.10 23.42 3.38
CA ALA A 234 -36.86 24.16 3.27
C ALA A 234 -35.89 23.90 4.44
N GLN A 235 -36.42 23.82 5.67
CA GLN A 235 -35.64 23.62 6.89
C GLN A 235 -35.01 22.21 6.95
N THR A 236 -35.73 21.17 6.52
CA THR A 236 -35.18 19.81 6.47
C THR A 236 -34.04 19.71 5.46
N ILE A 237 -34.19 20.35 4.29
CA ILE A 237 -33.15 20.38 3.26
C ILE A 237 -31.91 21.14 3.75
N GLU A 238 -32.10 22.28 4.41
CA GLU A 238 -31.03 23.05 5.03
C GLU A 238 -30.26 22.23 6.07
N GLN A 239 -30.98 21.52 6.96
CA GLN A 239 -30.38 20.63 7.95
C GLN A 239 -29.57 19.51 7.29
N TRP A 240 -30.14 18.85 6.28
CA TRP A 240 -29.45 17.75 5.58
C TRP A 240 -28.18 18.23 4.89
N LEU A 241 -28.20 19.38 4.22
CA LEU A 241 -27.00 19.90 3.57
C LEU A 241 -25.97 20.41 4.58
N THR A 242 -26.40 21.05 5.67
CA THR A 242 -25.49 21.44 6.77
C THR A 242 -24.79 20.20 7.34
N GLN A 243 -25.56 19.16 7.61
CA GLN A 243 -25.05 17.90 8.11
C GLN A 243 -24.13 17.20 7.10
N THR A 244 -24.48 17.25 5.82
CA THR A 244 -23.64 16.74 4.72
C THR A 244 -22.29 17.46 4.70
N ALA A 245 -22.27 18.78 4.88
CA ALA A 245 -21.02 19.54 4.94
C ALA A 245 -20.17 19.14 6.15
N LEU A 246 -20.80 18.86 7.31
CA LEU A 246 -20.10 18.35 8.49
C LEU A 246 -19.49 16.96 8.25
N TYR A 247 -20.24 16.03 7.65
CA TYR A 247 -19.71 14.70 7.31
C TYR A 247 -18.56 14.78 6.31
N VAL A 248 -18.69 15.61 5.27
CA VAL A 248 -17.60 15.85 4.32
C VAL A 248 -16.38 16.43 5.03
N ARG A 249 -16.55 17.39 5.96
CA ARG A 249 -15.43 17.92 6.73
C ARG A 249 -14.80 16.86 7.63
N ALA A 250 -15.58 16.06 8.33
CA ALA A 250 -15.06 14.98 9.17
C ALA A 250 -14.35 13.89 8.35
N TYR A 251 -14.81 13.61 7.14
CA TYR A 251 -14.16 12.65 6.25
C TYR A 251 -12.82 13.19 5.71
N LEU A 252 -12.79 14.46 5.29
CA LEU A 252 -11.57 15.09 4.78
C LEU A 252 -10.57 15.45 5.90
N PHE A 253 -11.08 15.81 7.07
CA PHE A 253 -10.35 16.28 8.24
C PHE A 253 -10.96 15.62 9.48
N PRO A 254 -10.65 14.33 9.72
CA PRO A 254 -11.14 13.65 10.90
C PRO A 254 -10.72 14.43 12.15
N PRO A 255 -11.67 14.80 13.03
CA PRO A 255 -11.35 15.54 14.23
C PRO A 255 -10.49 14.66 15.12
N VAL A 256 -9.20 14.98 15.21
CA VAL A 256 -8.29 14.33 16.14
C VAL A 256 -8.58 14.92 17.52
N LYS A 257 -9.33 14.19 18.35
CA LYS A 257 -9.46 14.52 19.76
C LYS A 257 -8.28 13.93 20.52
N SER A 258 -7.68 14.74 21.38
CA SER A 258 -6.61 14.27 22.26
C SER A 258 -7.16 13.21 23.21
N LEU A 259 -6.44 12.11 23.40
CA LEU A 259 -6.77 11.14 24.45
C LEU A 259 -6.68 11.79 25.85
N ASN A 260 -5.91 12.87 25.97
CA ASN A 260 -5.78 13.62 27.23
C ASN A 260 -6.99 14.53 27.54
N THR A 261 -7.94 14.71 26.62
CA THR A 261 -9.13 15.53 26.89
C THR A 261 -10.13 14.87 27.85
N PHE A 262 -9.96 13.57 28.14
CA PHE A 262 -10.77 12.84 29.13
C PHE A 262 -10.28 13.00 30.57
N LYS A 263 -9.28 13.86 30.82
CA LYS A 263 -8.88 14.24 32.18
C LYS A 263 -9.94 15.15 32.81
N GLN A 264 -11.00 14.55 33.33
CA GLN A 264 -11.92 15.22 34.25
C GLN A 264 -11.50 14.87 35.68
N ASP A 265 -10.94 15.86 36.37
CA ASP A 265 -10.90 16.10 37.82
C ASP A 265 -10.43 15.04 38.84
N ASP A 266 -9.91 13.88 38.44
CA ASP A 266 -9.27 12.98 39.41
C ASP A 266 -7.77 12.82 39.14
N ASP A 267 -6.95 12.97 40.18
CA ASP A 267 -5.48 12.94 40.18
C ASP A 267 -4.92 11.54 39.82
N THR A 268 -5.79 10.62 39.38
CA THR A 268 -5.43 9.33 38.81
C THR A 268 -5.11 9.48 37.33
N THR A 269 -3.86 9.20 36.97
CA THR A 269 -3.44 9.09 35.58
C THR A 269 -4.18 7.90 34.95
N VAL A 270 -5.30 8.15 34.27
CA VAL A 270 -5.97 7.11 33.47
C VAL A 270 -5.10 6.84 32.25
N THR A 271 -4.24 5.84 32.36
CA THR A 271 -3.51 5.26 31.22
C THR A 271 -4.55 4.58 30.34
N PHE A 272 -4.80 5.12 29.16
CA PHE A 272 -5.52 4.37 28.13
C PHE A 272 -4.59 3.27 27.64
N ASP A 273 -4.83 2.03 28.08
CA ASP A 273 -4.26 0.84 27.45
C ASP A 273 -4.88 0.68 26.06
N LEU A 274 -4.37 1.44 25.11
CA LEU A 274 -4.61 1.16 23.70
C LEU A 274 -3.77 -0.05 23.33
N PRO A 275 -4.40 -1.16 22.89
CA PRO A 275 -3.64 -2.31 22.41
C PRO A 275 -2.78 -1.83 21.24
N ASP A 276 -1.46 -1.98 21.38
CA ASP A 276 -0.53 -1.69 20.30
C ASP A 276 -0.78 -2.72 19.17
N PRO A 277 -1.29 -2.30 18.00
CA PRO A 277 -1.53 -3.21 16.89
C PRO A 277 -0.24 -3.81 16.31
N SER A 278 0.93 -3.29 16.72
CA SER A 278 2.26 -3.82 16.43
C SER A 278 2.88 -4.61 17.58
N SER A 279 2.18 -4.77 18.72
CA SER A 279 2.64 -5.67 19.77
C SER A 279 2.57 -7.11 19.26
N ASP A 280 3.74 -7.64 18.91
CA ASP A 280 3.92 -9.04 18.54
C ASP A 280 3.53 -9.89 19.75
N SER A 281 2.31 -10.43 19.74
CA SER A 281 1.89 -11.43 20.72
C SER A 281 2.87 -12.61 20.66
N PRO A 282 3.37 -13.13 21.80
CA PRO A 282 4.22 -14.33 21.82
C PRO A 282 3.59 -15.50 21.06
N MET A 283 2.26 -15.58 21.06
CA MET A 283 1.49 -16.55 20.29
C MET A 283 1.54 -16.26 18.78
N ALA A 284 1.51 -14.99 18.35
CA ALA A 284 1.65 -14.62 16.95
C ALA A 284 3.06 -14.93 16.42
N ASN A 285 4.10 -14.76 17.25
CA ASN A 285 5.47 -15.17 16.89
C ASN A 285 5.60 -16.70 16.79
N MET A 286 5.02 -17.46 17.71
CA MET A 286 4.99 -18.93 17.63
C MET A 286 4.24 -19.42 16.38
N ILE A 287 3.10 -18.81 16.04
CA ILE A 287 2.36 -19.11 14.80
C ILE A 287 3.20 -18.77 13.56
N ALA A 288 3.89 -17.63 13.56
CA ALA A 288 4.74 -17.22 12.44
C ALA A 288 5.96 -18.17 12.27
N GLU A 289 6.58 -18.60 13.36
CA GLU A 289 7.67 -19.58 13.35
C GLU A 289 7.17 -20.95 12.89
N GLU A 290 6.00 -21.39 13.37
CA GLU A 290 5.33 -22.62 12.93
C GLU A 290 4.98 -22.57 11.44
N ASP A 291 4.45 -21.45 10.96
CA ASP A 291 4.14 -21.24 9.54
C ASP A 291 5.41 -21.20 8.67
N VAL A 292 6.51 -20.65 9.16
CA VAL A 292 7.80 -20.66 8.47
C VAL A 292 8.35 -22.09 8.42
N GLN A 293 8.30 -22.83 9.52
CA GLN A 293 8.75 -24.22 9.58
C GLN A 293 7.90 -25.12 8.68
N ASN A 294 6.57 -24.94 8.70
CA ASN A 294 5.64 -25.66 7.82
C ASN A 294 5.92 -25.35 6.35
N ARG A 295 6.17 -24.08 6.01
CA ARG A 295 6.56 -23.70 4.64
C ARG A 295 7.90 -24.28 4.22
N GLN A 296 8.90 -24.28 5.10
CA GLN A 296 10.20 -24.91 4.82
C GLN A 296 10.05 -26.42 4.60
N ASN A 297 9.28 -27.10 5.45
CA ASN A 297 8.98 -28.52 5.30
C ASN A 297 8.27 -28.82 3.99
N GLN A 298 7.29 -28.00 3.60
CA GLN A 298 6.60 -28.12 2.32
C GLN A 298 7.54 -27.92 1.12
N ILE A 299 8.42 -26.92 1.18
CA ILE A 299 9.42 -26.66 0.12
C ILE A 299 10.40 -27.84 0.01
N SER A 300 10.87 -28.38 1.12
CA SER A 300 11.77 -29.55 1.14
C SER A 300 11.10 -30.83 0.63
N GLN A 301 9.82 -31.04 0.94
CA GLN A 301 9.05 -32.18 0.42
C GLN A 301 8.81 -32.03 -1.08
N MET A 302 8.44 -30.83 -1.54
CA MET A 302 8.24 -30.53 -2.95
C MET A 302 9.52 -30.74 -3.76
N SER A 303 10.67 -30.24 -3.27
CA SER A 303 11.96 -30.42 -3.95
C SER A 303 12.37 -31.89 -4.01
N ALA A 304 12.13 -32.67 -2.95
CA ALA A 304 12.39 -34.11 -2.94
C ALA A 304 11.52 -34.87 -3.98
N VAL A 305 10.25 -34.49 -4.14
CA VAL A 305 9.36 -35.06 -5.16
C VAL A 305 9.86 -34.74 -6.57
N LEU A 306 10.27 -33.50 -6.82
CA LEU A 306 10.79 -33.07 -8.12
C LEU A 306 12.10 -33.78 -8.47
N LEU A 307 13.03 -33.90 -7.52
CA LEU A 307 14.28 -34.64 -7.71
C LEU A 307 14.04 -36.13 -7.95
N LYS A 308 13.12 -36.75 -7.20
CA LYS A 308 12.74 -38.15 -7.42
C LYS A 308 12.13 -38.35 -8.81
N ALA A 309 11.26 -37.45 -9.25
CA ALA A 309 10.68 -37.49 -10.59
C ALA A 309 11.75 -37.36 -11.68
N LEU A 310 12.72 -36.46 -11.48
CA LEU A 310 13.86 -36.27 -12.38
C LEU A 310 14.72 -37.55 -12.48
N HIS A 311 15.02 -38.19 -11.35
CA HIS A 311 15.80 -39.44 -11.32
C HIS A 311 15.06 -40.66 -11.89
N THR A 312 13.72 -40.62 -11.93
CA THR A 312 12.89 -41.69 -12.49
C THR A 312 12.87 -41.67 -14.03
N LEU A 313 13.25 -40.55 -14.65
CA LEU A 313 13.39 -40.45 -16.10
C LEU A 313 14.52 -41.34 -16.61
N ASP A 314 14.41 -41.83 -17.85
CA ASP A 314 15.49 -42.58 -18.48
C ASP A 314 16.75 -41.71 -18.67
N VAL A 315 17.92 -42.35 -18.65
CA VAL A 315 19.24 -41.69 -18.72
C VAL A 315 19.36 -40.75 -19.92
N GLN A 316 18.74 -41.09 -21.06
CA GLN A 316 18.77 -40.26 -22.25
C GLN A 316 17.90 -39.01 -22.09
N SER A 317 16.71 -39.13 -21.48
CA SER A 317 15.83 -37.97 -21.21
C SER A 317 16.44 -37.02 -20.17
N GLN A 318 17.11 -37.56 -19.13
CA GLN A 318 17.86 -36.73 -18.18
C GLN A 318 19.01 -35.97 -18.87
N LYS A 319 19.75 -36.64 -19.77
CA LYS A 319 20.84 -36.02 -20.52
C LYS A 319 20.35 -34.92 -21.46
N VAL A 320 19.22 -35.12 -22.14
CA VAL A 320 18.57 -34.10 -22.99
C VAL A 320 18.13 -32.88 -22.17
N LEU A 321 17.48 -33.09 -21.01
CA LEU A 321 17.08 -31.99 -20.12
C LEU A 321 18.29 -31.22 -19.60
N LYS A 322 19.35 -31.92 -19.20
CA LYS A 322 20.61 -31.31 -18.74
C LYS A 322 21.24 -30.45 -19.84
N LEU A 323 21.37 -30.95 -21.07
CA LEU A 323 21.94 -30.18 -22.18
C LEU A 323 21.10 -28.94 -22.53
N TYR A 324 19.77 -29.05 -22.44
CA TYR A 324 18.87 -27.95 -22.75
C TYR A 324 18.87 -26.86 -21.67
N TYR A 325 18.76 -27.24 -20.39
CA TYR A 325 18.62 -26.28 -19.29
C TYR A 325 19.94 -25.84 -18.67
N GLN A 326 20.96 -26.72 -18.58
CA GLN A 326 22.26 -26.36 -18.01
C GLN A 326 23.16 -25.63 -19.00
N GLN A 327 23.18 -26.11 -20.25
CA GLN A 327 24.12 -25.62 -21.27
C GLN A 327 23.45 -24.65 -22.26
N GLY A 328 22.14 -24.41 -22.10
CA GLY A 328 21.38 -23.51 -22.97
C GLY A 328 21.36 -23.94 -24.43
N LEU A 329 21.62 -25.23 -24.72
CA LEU A 329 21.75 -25.71 -26.09
C LEU A 329 20.38 -25.77 -26.77
N THR A 330 20.35 -25.31 -28.02
CA THR A 330 19.17 -25.42 -28.87
C THR A 330 18.91 -26.88 -29.25
N GLN A 331 17.66 -27.23 -29.57
CA GLN A 331 17.29 -28.60 -29.95
C GLN A 331 18.12 -29.13 -31.14
N GLN A 332 18.57 -28.25 -32.05
CA GLN A 332 19.43 -28.60 -33.19
C GLN A 332 20.88 -28.93 -32.75
N GLN A 333 21.40 -28.26 -31.73
CA GLN A 333 22.73 -28.57 -31.17
C GLN A 333 22.70 -29.89 -30.39
N ILE A 334 21.64 -30.14 -29.63
CA ILE A 334 21.44 -31.42 -28.91
C ILE A 334 21.30 -32.59 -29.89
N MET A 335 20.60 -32.37 -31.01
CA MET A 335 20.47 -33.34 -32.12
C MET A 335 21.83 -33.80 -32.64
N GLN A 336 22.75 -32.86 -32.88
CA GLN A 336 24.11 -33.14 -33.36
C GLN A 336 24.95 -33.86 -32.30
N GLN A 337 24.85 -33.45 -31.03
CA GLN A 337 25.67 -33.99 -29.94
C GLN A 337 25.25 -35.39 -29.49
N LEU A 338 23.94 -35.70 -29.54
CA LEU A 338 23.40 -36.99 -29.13
C LEU A 338 23.08 -37.92 -30.31
N GLN A 339 23.37 -37.51 -31.54
CA GLN A 339 23.11 -38.28 -32.78
C GLN A 339 21.67 -38.82 -32.87
N MET A 340 20.69 -38.00 -32.47
CA MET A 340 19.26 -38.37 -32.49
C MET A 340 18.46 -37.33 -33.28
N SER A 341 17.29 -37.68 -33.80
CA SER A 341 16.48 -36.73 -34.59
C SER A 341 15.91 -35.59 -33.72
N GLN A 342 15.74 -34.41 -34.32
CA GLN A 342 15.14 -33.24 -33.65
C GLN A 342 13.75 -33.54 -33.07
N SER A 343 12.94 -34.36 -33.76
CA SER A 343 11.62 -34.79 -33.27
C SER A 343 11.72 -35.67 -32.02
N THR A 344 12.80 -36.45 -31.88
CA THR A 344 13.06 -37.27 -30.69
C THR A 344 13.52 -36.41 -29.52
N VAL A 345 14.37 -35.41 -29.75
CA VAL A 345 14.79 -34.42 -28.74
C VAL A 345 13.57 -33.66 -28.20
N SER A 346 12.73 -33.12 -29.10
CA SER A 346 11.52 -32.39 -28.72
C SER A 346 10.55 -33.25 -27.91
N ARG A 347 10.27 -34.48 -28.37
CA ARG A 347 9.40 -35.41 -27.63
C ARG A 347 9.96 -35.76 -26.25
N LYS A 348 11.27 -35.92 -26.10
CA LYS A 348 11.91 -36.20 -24.80
C LYS A 348 11.86 -35.01 -23.84
N LEU A 349 12.02 -33.78 -24.35
CA LEU A 349 11.85 -32.56 -23.54
C LEU A 349 10.42 -32.43 -23.03
N VAL A 350 9.43 -32.58 -23.92
CA VAL A 350 8.00 -32.48 -23.56
C VAL A 350 7.61 -33.57 -22.58
N LYS A 351 7.90 -34.84 -22.87
CA LYS A 351 7.57 -35.96 -21.99
C LYS A 351 8.27 -35.89 -20.63
N GLY A 352 9.52 -35.43 -20.60
CA GLY A 352 10.26 -35.21 -19.36
C GLY A 352 9.58 -34.17 -18.46
N ARG A 353 9.18 -33.03 -19.04
CA ARG A 353 8.44 -31.97 -18.33
C ARG A 353 7.09 -32.45 -17.84
N GLU A 354 6.31 -33.10 -18.71
CA GLU A 354 4.99 -33.65 -18.36
C GLU A 354 5.08 -34.66 -17.22
N SER A 355 6.09 -35.53 -17.21
CA SER A 355 6.28 -36.52 -16.15
C SER A 355 6.62 -35.87 -14.79
N ILE A 356 7.43 -34.81 -14.79
CA ILE A 356 7.79 -34.09 -13.56
C ILE A 356 6.58 -33.28 -13.06
N LEU A 357 5.85 -32.63 -13.97
CA LEU A 357 4.62 -31.91 -13.65
C LEU A 357 3.54 -32.85 -13.10
N ALA A 358 3.37 -34.04 -13.69
CA ALA A 358 2.43 -35.04 -13.21
C ALA A 358 2.78 -35.53 -11.79
N ALA A 359 4.07 -35.71 -11.48
CA ALA A 359 4.50 -36.05 -10.13
C ALA A 359 4.19 -34.93 -9.12
N LEU A 360 4.36 -33.67 -9.53
CA LEU A 360 4.05 -32.50 -8.70
C LEU A 360 2.54 -32.36 -8.45
N VAL A 361 1.71 -32.55 -9.48
CA VAL A 361 0.23 -32.53 -9.37
C VAL A 361 -0.27 -33.68 -8.50
N LYS A 362 0.34 -34.86 -8.60
CA LYS A 362 0.00 -35.99 -7.73
C LYS A 362 0.33 -35.68 -6.27
N TRP A 363 1.51 -35.14 -6.00
CA TRP A 363 1.90 -34.73 -4.64
C TRP A 363 0.96 -33.65 -4.06
N SER A 364 0.52 -32.68 -4.86
CA SER A 364 -0.42 -31.67 -4.39
C SER A 364 -1.80 -32.26 -4.07
N GLN A 365 -2.25 -33.25 -4.85
CA GLN A 365 -3.50 -33.97 -4.59
C GLN A 365 -3.42 -34.82 -3.31
N ASP A 366 -2.27 -35.46 -3.05
CA ASP A 366 -2.03 -36.22 -1.82
C ASP A 366 -2.08 -35.32 -0.56
N LEU A 367 -1.88 -34.00 -0.72
CA LEU A 367 -2.02 -32.98 0.32
C LEU A 367 -3.43 -32.35 0.39
N ASN A 368 -4.43 -32.91 -0.29
CA ASN A 368 -5.79 -32.36 -0.44
C ASN A 368 -5.85 -30.97 -1.09
N ILE A 369 -4.84 -30.60 -1.89
CA ILE A 369 -4.85 -29.35 -2.65
C ILE A 369 -5.50 -29.63 -4.01
N SER A 370 -6.71 -29.09 -4.22
CA SER A 370 -7.41 -29.17 -5.50
C SER A 370 -6.72 -28.27 -6.52
N VAL A 371 -6.20 -28.85 -7.61
CA VAL A 371 -5.53 -28.12 -8.70
C VAL A 371 -6.46 -27.98 -9.89
N ASN A 372 -6.72 -26.75 -10.33
CA ASN A 372 -7.49 -26.45 -11.54
C ASN A 372 -6.58 -26.25 -12.78
N SER A 373 -7.17 -26.19 -13.97
CA SER A 373 -6.43 -26.10 -15.24
C SER A 373 -5.53 -24.86 -15.37
N ASN A 374 -5.91 -23.73 -14.78
CA ASN A 374 -5.08 -22.52 -14.77
C ASN A 374 -3.87 -22.69 -13.85
N GLN A 375 -4.05 -23.31 -12.69
CA GLN A 375 -2.97 -23.61 -11.75
C GLN A 375 -1.95 -24.60 -12.34
N ILE A 376 -2.38 -25.59 -13.13
CA ILE A 376 -1.45 -26.49 -13.83
C ILE A 376 -0.56 -25.73 -14.83
N LYS A 377 -1.12 -24.72 -15.51
CA LYS A 377 -0.37 -23.88 -16.45
C LYS A 377 0.67 -23.03 -15.72
N ASP A 378 0.30 -22.45 -14.58
CA ASP A 378 1.23 -21.67 -13.74
C ASP A 378 2.32 -22.55 -13.12
N MET A 379 1.97 -23.76 -12.67
CA MET A 379 2.93 -24.77 -12.20
C MET A 379 3.90 -25.20 -13.31
N SER A 380 3.44 -25.32 -14.55
CA SER A 380 4.30 -25.62 -15.69
C SER A 380 5.32 -24.52 -15.96
N LEU A 381 4.93 -23.24 -15.85
CA LEU A 381 5.85 -22.11 -16.02
C LEU A 381 6.88 -22.04 -14.89
N ALA A 382 6.43 -22.20 -13.64
CA ALA A 382 7.31 -22.24 -12.47
C ALA A 382 8.28 -23.44 -12.50
N LEU A 383 7.85 -24.59 -13.06
CA LEU A 383 8.71 -25.75 -13.26
C LEU A 383 9.83 -25.47 -14.27
N GLU A 384 9.57 -24.71 -15.33
CA GLU A 384 10.62 -24.32 -16.29
C GLU A 384 11.68 -23.41 -15.65
N GLU A 385 11.25 -22.47 -14.82
CA GLU A 385 12.15 -21.62 -14.04
C GLU A 385 12.96 -22.44 -13.03
N TRP A 386 12.31 -23.36 -12.31
CA TRP A 386 12.98 -24.24 -11.35
C TRP A 386 14.01 -25.16 -12.02
N LEU A 387 13.67 -25.80 -13.15
CA LEU A 387 14.61 -26.64 -13.90
C LEU A 387 15.82 -25.83 -14.39
N SER A 388 15.60 -24.58 -14.83
CA SER A 388 16.68 -23.69 -15.24
C SER A 388 17.60 -23.34 -14.06
N ASN A 389 17.03 -23.07 -12.89
CA ASN A 389 17.79 -22.73 -11.67
C ASN A 389 18.53 -23.94 -11.08
N GLN A 390 17.91 -25.12 -11.00
CA GLN A 390 18.55 -26.34 -10.46
C GLN A 390 19.76 -26.78 -11.28
N TYR A 391 19.65 -26.71 -12.61
CA TYR A 391 20.78 -27.01 -13.48
C TYR A 391 21.78 -25.84 -13.57
N GLY A 392 21.37 -24.61 -13.26
CA GLY A 392 22.22 -23.42 -13.17
C GLY A 392 23.08 -23.35 -11.89
N GLU A 393 22.54 -23.71 -10.72
CA GLU A 393 23.27 -23.69 -9.44
C GLU A 393 24.41 -24.72 -9.40
N TYR A 394 24.29 -25.83 -10.15
CA TYR A 394 25.36 -26.84 -10.25
C TYR A 394 26.63 -26.31 -10.96
N ASN A 395 26.57 -25.16 -11.63
CA ASN A 395 27.73 -24.49 -12.25
C ASN A 395 28.45 -23.51 -11.30
N MET A 396 27.98 -23.27 -10.07
CA MET A 396 28.70 -22.44 -9.08
C MET A 396 29.48 -23.26 -8.03
N ILE A 397 29.41 -24.59 -8.07
CA ILE A 397 30.10 -25.49 -7.13
C ILE A 397 31.17 -26.38 -7.83
N MET A 398 31.44 -26.15 -9.11
CA MET A 398 32.67 -26.60 -9.78
C MET A 398 33.46 -25.37 -10.23
#